data_AF-A0AAW7NZL8-F1
#
_entry.id   AF-A0AAW7NZL8-F1
#
_cell.length_a   1.000
_cell.length_b   1.000
_cell.length_c   1.000
_cell.angle_alpha   90.00
_cell.angle_beta   90.00
_cell.angle_gamma   90.00
#
_symmetry.space_group_name_H-M   'P 1'
#
loop_
_entity.id
_entity.type
_entity.pdbx_description
1 polymer ?
#
loop_
_entity_poly.entity_id
_entity_poly.type
_entity_poly.pdbx_seq_one_letter_code
_entity_poly.pdbx_strand_id
1 'polypeptide(L)' 'MDNWLQIDFTDWRGQKYHQETFEQIKRGIFQRRLLQFDYLNQQGEEMSRWVESMQLIFKSQDWYLYGFCRKNRIFGYSN' A
#
# COMPACT_ATOMS: atom_id res chain seq x y z
N MET A 1 19.84 -6.90 -13.66
CA MET A 1 18.51 -6.31 -13.87
C MET A 1 18.73 -4.85 -14.21
N ASP A 2 18.23 -4.41 -15.36
CA ASP A 2 18.42 -3.04 -15.83
C ASP A 2 17.79 -2.03 -14.86
N ASN A 3 18.55 -1.01 -14.48
CA ASN A 3 18.09 0.15 -13.72
C ASN A 3 17.24 1.08 -14.61
N TRP A 4 16.26 0.51 -15.32
CA TRP A 4 15.44 1.25 -16.28
C TRP A 4 14.40 2.15 -15.60
N LEU A 5 14.10 1.90 -14.33
CA LEU A 5 13.23 2.71 -13.49
C LEU A 5 13.76 2.82 -12.07
N GLN A 6 14.05 4.06 -11.66
CA GLN A 6 14.40 4.42 -10.29
C GLN A 6 13.42 5.48 -9.80
N ILE A 7 12.95 5.34 -8.57
CA ILE A 7 12.08 6.31 -7.92
C ILE A 7 12.85 6.85 -6.72
N ASP A 8 13.08 8.16 -6.71
CA ASP A 8 13.69 8.86 -5.59
C ASP A 8 12.61 9.49 -4.73
N PHE A 9 12.67 9.21 -3.44
CA PHE A 9 11.75 9.66 -2.41
C PHE A 9 12.36 10.77 -1.53
N THR A 10 13.52 11.28 -1.94
CA THR A 10 14.25 12.35 -1.28
C THR A 10 13.74 13.71 -1.78
N ASP A 11 13.33 14.58 -0.86
CA ASP A 11 12.99 15.95 -1.19
C ASP A 11 14.25 16.83 -1.40
N TRP A 12 14.05 18.10 -1.74
CA TRP A 12 15.15 19.05 -1.98
C TRP A 12 16.00 19.35 -0.74
N ARG A 13 15.55 18.97 0.47
CA ARG A 13 16.27 19.10 1.73
C ARG A 13 17.04 17.82 2.09
N GLY A 14 16.95 16.77 1.29
CA GLY A 14 17.56 15.49 1.61
C GLY A 14 16.69 14.59 2.49
N GLN A 15 15.43 14.96 2.77
CA GLN A 15 14.54 14.19 3.62
C GLN A 15 13.83 13.11 2.80
N LYS A 16 13.85 11.87 3.32
CA LYS A 16 13.24 10.71 2.67
C LYS A 16 11.84 10.47 3.21
N TYR A 17 10.84 10.65 2.36
CA TYR A 17 9.45 10.42 2.70
C TYR A 17 8.92 9.17 2.01
N HIS A 18 8.14 8.34 2.69
CA HIS A 18 7.45 7.18 2.10
C HIS A 18 8.33 6.08 1.48
N GLN A 19 9.66 6.22 1.42
CA GLN A 19 10.57 5.23 0.84
C GLN A 19 10.39 3.84 1.48
N GLU A 20 10.29 3.78 2.81
CA GLU A 20 10.13 2.51 3.51
C GLU A 20 8.78 1.86 3.19
N THR A 21 7.68 2.64 3.24
CA THR A 21 6.33 2.17 2.89
C THR A 21 6.29 1.64 1.46
N PHE A 22 6.90 2.35 0.50
CA PHE A 22 7.00 1.91 -0.88
C PHE A 22 7.72 0.56 -0.99
N GLU A 23 8.89 0.40 -0.34
CA GLU A 23 9.64 -0.86 -0.36
C GLU A 23 8.91 -2.01 0.34
N GLN A 24 8.15 -1.74 1.40
CA GLN A 24 7.29 -2.74 2.05
C GLN A 24 6.18 -3.22 1.10
N ILE A 25 5.46 -2.29 0.45
CA ILE A 25 4.39 -2.62 -0.51
C ILE A 25 4.96 -3.37 -1.71
N LYS A 26 6.06 -2.88 -2.28
CA LYS A 26 6.76 -3.50 -3.40
C LYS A 26 7.16 -4.94 -3.09
N ARG A 27 7.78 -5.19 -1.93
CA ARG A 27 8.09 -6.55 -1.47
C ARG A 27 6.83 -7.38 -1.32
N GLY A 28 5.75 -6.83 -0.74
CA GLY A 28 4.47 -7.52 -0.60
C GLY A 28 3.90 -7.99 -1.94
N ILE A 29 3.91 -7.12 -2.96
CA ILE A 29 3.47 -7.45 -4.33
C ILE A 29 4.33 -8.58 -4.91
N PHE A 30 5.66 -8.44 -4.91
CA PHE A 30 6.55 -9.44 -5.52
C PHE A 30 6.52 -10.79 -4.79
N GLN A 31 6.32 -10.77 -3.48
CA GLN A 31 6.22 -11.99 -2.65
C GLN A 31 4.79 -12.54 -2.58
N ARG A 32 3.82 -11.91 -3.26
CA ARG A 32 2.40 -12.28 -3.25
C ARG A 32 1.83 -12.40 -1.83
N ARG A 33 2.23 -11.47 -0.95
CA ARG A 33 1.77 -11.42 0.44
C ARG A 33 0.57 -10.51 0.59
N LEU A 34 -0.34 -10.89 1.48
CA LEU A 34 -1.45 -10.04 1.89
C LEU A 34 -0.90 -8.83 2.65
N LEU A 35 -1.31 -7.63 2.24
CA LEU A 35 -0.96 -6.40 2.94
C LEU A 35 -2.11 -6.00 3.87
N GLN A 36 -1.76 -5.56 5.09
CA GLN A 36 -2.70 -4.96 6.02
C GLN A 36 -2.32 -3.50 6.26
N PHE A 37 -3.29 -2.61 6.20
CA PHE A 37 -3.12 -1.20 6.54
C PHE A 37 -4.46 -0.58 6.94
N ASP A 38 -4.39 0.51 7.70
CA ASP A 38 -5.56 1.29 8.05
C ASP A 38 -5.85 2.32 6.95
N TYR A 39 -7.12 2.43 6.59
CA TYR A 39 -7.61 3.27 5.52
C TYR A 39 -8.64 4.23 6.06
N LEU A 40 -8.43 5.52 5.83
CA LEU A 40 -9.40 6.57 6.12
C LEU A 40 -10.38 6.67 4.94
N ASN A 41 -11.66 6.44 5.17
CA ASN A 41 -12.67 6.59 4.13
C ASN A 41 -13.07 8.06 3.91
N GLN A 42 -13.94 8.30 2.92
CA GLN A 42 -14.41 9.65 2.59
C GLN A 42 -15.21 10.31 3.72
N GLN A 43 -15.73 9.51 4.66
CA GLN A 43 -16.46 9.96 5.85
C GLN A 43 -15.52 10.25 7.03
N GLY A 44 -14.20 10.05 6.87
CA GLY A 44 -13.22 10.24 7.94
C GLY A 44 -13.16 9.08 8.94
N GLU A 45 -13.72 7.92 8.59
CA GLU A 45 -13.67 6.74 9.45
C GLU A 45 -12.43 5.90 9.10
N GLU A 46 -11.66 5.55 10.13
CA GLU A 46 -10.54 4.63 9.99
C GLU A 46 -11.04 3.20 9.94
N MET A 47 -10.54 2.45 8.97
CA MET A 47 -10.88 1.04 8.85
C MET A 47 -9.67 0.22 8.39
N SER A 48 -9.42 -0.89 9.09
CA SER A 48 -8.37 -1.82 8.66
C SER A 48 -8.78 -2.56 7.39
N ARG A 49 -7.82 -2.75 6.48
CA ARG A 49 -8.00 -3.40 5.18
C ARG A 49 -6.94 -4.45 4.96
N TRP A 50 -7.38 -5.61 4.51
CA TRP A 50 -6.50 -6.63 3.96
C TRP A 50 -6.60 -6.60 2.44
N VAL A 51 -5.47 -6.56 1.74
CA VAL A 51 -5.43 -6.42 0.28
C VAL A 51 -4.47 -7.44 -0.32
N GLU A 52 -4.96 -8.18 -1.31
CA GLU A 52 -4.12 -8.91 -2.26
C GLU A 52 -3.59 -7.91 -3.29
N SER A 53 -2.39 -7.39 -3.02
CA SER A 53 -1.78 -6.33 -3.83
C SER A 53 -1.22 -6.88 -5.14
N MET A 54 -1.50 -6.17 -6.23
CA MET A 54 -1.07 -6.57 -7.57
C MET A 54 -0.11 -5.56 -8.19
N GLN A 55 -0.35 -4.27 -7.99
CA GLN A 55 0.41 -3.22 -8.64
C GLN A 55 0.37 -1.91 -7.84
N LEU A 56 1.46 -1.16 -7.90
CA LEU A 56 1.48 0.26 -7.56
C LEU A 56 1.33 1.10 -8.83
N ILE A 57 0.42 2.06 -8.80
CA ILE A 57 0.12 2.98 -9.90
C ILE A 57 0.52 4.38 -9.45
N PHE A 58 1.44 5.01 -10.19
CA PHE A 58 1.69 6.44 -10.01
C PHE A 58 0.74 7.23 -10.92
N LYS A 59 -0.15 8.03 -10.32
CA LYS A 59 -1.16 8.82 -11.04
C LYS A 59 -1.33 10.16 -10.34
N SER A 60 -1.37 11.24 -11.11
CA SER A 60 -1.65 12.59 -10.57
C SER A 60 -0.75 13.00 -9.39
N GLN A 61 0.54 12.65 -9.46
CA GLN A 61 1.56 12.91 -8.41
C GLN A 61 1.46 12.05 -7.15
N ASP A 62 0.53 11.08 -7.10
CA ASP A 62 0.33 10.20 -5.96
C ASP A 62 0.46 8.71 -6.30
N TRP A 63 0.71 7.91 -5.27
CA TRP A 63 0.78 6.46 -5.35
C TRP A 63 -0.55 5.82 -4.96
N TYR A 64 -1.08 4.97 -5.85
CA TYR A 64 -2.27 4.17 -5.62
C TYR A 64 -1.92 2.69 -5.60
N LEU A 65 -2.39 1.99 -4.57
CA LEU A 65 -2.30 0.55 -4.49
C LEU A 65 -3.50 -0.08 -5.20
N TYR A 66 -3.23 -0.85 -6.25
CA TYR A 66 -4.24 -1.65 -6.95
C TYR A 66 -4.16 -3.10 -6.49
N GLY A 67 -5.32 -3.65 -6.14
CA GLY A 67 -5.44 -5.02 -5.64
C GLY A 67 -6.85 -5.36 -5.19
N PHE A 68 -7.05 -6.62 -4.81
CA PHE A 68 -8.34 -7.09 -4.33
C PHE A 68 -8.44 -6.94 -2.81
N CYS A 69 -9.39 -6.12 -2.34
CA CYS A 69 -9.65 -5.98 -0.92
C CYS A 69 -10.44 -7.18 -0.38
N ARG A 70 -9.88 -7.86 0.61
CA ARG A 70 -10.63 -8.80 1.44
C ARG A 70 -11.41 -7.99 2.47
N LYS A 71 -12.74 -7.96 2.34
CA LYS A 71 -13.60 -7.53 3.45
C LYS A 71 -13.33 -8.47 4.62
N ASN A 72 -13.07 -7.92 5.81
CA ASN A 72 -13.04 -8.70 7.03
C ASN A 72 -14.33 -9.53 7.12
N ARG A 73 -14.24 -10.84 6.94
CA ARG A 73 -15.22 -11.76 7.51
C ARG A 73 -14.94 -11.74 9.01
N ILE A 74 -15.56 -10.81 9.72
CA ILE A 74 -15.69 -10.94 11.16
C ILE A 74 -16.61 -12.15 11.37
N PHE A 75 -16.04 -13.34 11.48
CA PHE A 75 -16.75 -14.47 12.08
C PHE A 75 -16.80 -14.20 13.58
N GLY A 76 -17.74 -13.34 14.00
CA GLY A 76 -18.07 -13.21 15.41
C GLY A 76 -18.73 -14.50 15.85
N TYR A 77 -18.02 -15.30 16.66
CA TYR A 77 -18.71 -16.24 17.53
C TYR A 77 -19.43 -15.42 18.59
N SER A 78 -20.73 -15.24 18.41
CA SER A 78 -21.62 -14.90 19.51
C SER A 78 -21.79 -16.17 20.35
N ASN A 79 -21.17 -16.21 21.53
CA ASN A 79 -21.65 -17.05 22.63
C ASN A 79 -22.62 -16.23 23.48
#